data_AF-A0A2N1TVN2-F1
#
_entry.id   AF-A0A2N1TVN2-F1
#
_cell.length_a   1.000
_cell.length_b   1.000
_cell.length_c   1.000
_cell.angle_alpha   90.00
_cell.angle_beta   90.00
_cell.angle_gamma   90.00
#
_symmetry.space_group_name_H-M   'P 1'
#
loop_
_entity.id
_entity.type
_entity.pdbx_description
1 polymer ?
#
loop_
_entity_poly.entity_id
_entity_poly.type
_entity_poly.pdbx_seq_one_letter_code
_entity_poly.pdbx_strand_id
1 'polypeptide(L)'
;MQRKLIHHFIGVAILAVMALQPFADAGARTPAPQIATVDMASLLALHPAMAAYDPNMQAFKVTRPRQQFVQDKSRLAADKAKKIDELRARMRQIESQISAEKQRHIRDEAQQKTDFDKSMAQLATEAVRLHLQVFRNKEAETRQRHIARLRSLKLQIDQIDRQIENENAEMLSDRFTTPTETRQRFLQVLNEIRQFAQVAAASRNISIVLDSGGSSFQQTDLSSAQKSIPGDVDYAEVFAKPLLSPITLSSDEASVQGYYNLRRDKALVWHNNRFAILAPFRNEMANTTVVAGGIDLTLEVMNAILKNYRVDQTVQSILNSVIQGVR
;
A
#
# COMPACT_ATOMS: atom_id res chain seq x y z
N MET A 1 -77.63 -44.06 8.48
CA MET A 1 -76.20 -43.94 8.12
C MET A 1 -75.81 -42.65 7.37
N GLN A 2 -76.74 -41.77 6.97
CA GLN A 2 -76.42 -40.56 6.18
C GLN A 2 -75.87 -39.34 6.97
N ARG A 3 -76.03 -39.26 8.29
CA ARG A 3 -75.58 -38.09 9.08
C ARG A 3 -74.06 -38.03 9.33
N LYS A 4 -73.33 -39.13 9.20
CA LYS A 4 -71.87 -39.15 9.44
C LYS A 4 -71.03 -38.67 8.25
N LEU A 5 -71.57 -38.68 7.04
CA LEU A 5 -70.87 -38.22 5.82
C LEU A 5 -70.84 -36.69 5.69
N ILE A 6 -71.85 -36.00 6.21
CA ILE A 6 -71.95 -34.53 6.11
C ILE A 6 -70.90 -33.83 6.98
N HIS A 7 -70.56 -34.39 8.15
CA HIS A 7 -69.53 -33.80 9.02
C HIS A 7 -68.09 -34.00 8.51
N HIS A 8 -67.83 -35.04 7.73
CA HIS A 8 -66.52 -35.20 7.09
C HIS A 8 -66.31 -34.21 5.93
N PHE A 9 -67.36 -33.93 5.15
CA PHE A 9 -67.26 -32.95 4.06
C PHE A 9 -67.08 -31.51 4.56
N ILE A 10 -67.70 -31.14 5.69
CA ILE A 10 -67.54 -29.80 6.29
C ILE A 10 -66.12 -29.64 6.89
N GLY A 11 -65.55 -30.69 7.49
CA GLY A 11 -64.19 -30.66 8.03
C GLY A 11 -63.11 -30.47 6.95
N VAL A 12 -63.27 -31.12 5.79
CA VAL A 12 -62.32 -30.99 4.67
C VAL A 12 -62.44 -29.63 3.97
N ALA A 13 -63.65 -29.07 3.87
CA ALA A 13 -63.86 -27.76 3.27
C ALA A 13 -63.26 -26.61 4.09
N ILE A 14 -63.30 -26.69 5.43
CA ILE A 14 -62.70 -25.67 6.31
C ILE A 14 -61.16 -25.70 6.25
N LEU A 15 -60.57 -26.89 6.12
CA LEU A 15 -59.12 -27.06 5.93
C LEU A 15 -58.64 -26.53 4.57
N ALA A 16 -59.44 -26.66 3.51
CA ALA A 16 -59.13 -26.11 2.20
C ALA A 16 -59.24 -24.58 2.14
N VAL A 17 -60.15 -23.97 2.89
CA VAL A 17 -60.30 -22.50 2.96
C VAL A 17 -59.18 -21.86 3.79
N MET A 18 -58.63 -22.54 4.81
CA MET A 18 -57.43 -22.06 5.51
C MET A 18 -56.14 -22.20 4.70
N ALA A 19 -56.07 -23.10 3.72
CA ALA A 19 -54.94 -23.22 2.80
C ALA A 19 -54.95 -22.18 1.67
N LEU A 20 -56.03 -21.41 1.52
CA LEU A 20 -56.23 -20.37 0.51
C LEU A 20 -56.38 -18.98 1.15
N GLN A 21 -55.75 -18.74 2.30
CA GLN A 21 -55.42 -17.37 2.65
C GLN A 21 -54.40 -16.89 1.62
N PRO A 22 -54.70 -15.83 0.83
CA PRO A 22 -53.65 -15.18 0.08
C PRO A 22 -52.61 -14.77 1.12
N PHE A 23 -51.37 -15.23 0.93
CA PHE A 23 -50.22 -14.60 1.53
C PHE A 23 -50.32 -13.14 1.11
N ALA A 24 -50.97 -12.33 1.94
CA ALA A 24 -50.88 -10.90 1.89
C ALA A 24 -49.39 -10.65 1.85
N ASP A 25 -48.94 -9.99 0.78
CA ASP A 25 -47.62 -9.40 0.67
C ASP A 25 -47.32 -8.75 2.03
N ALA A 26 -46.60 -9.49 2.87
CA ALA A 26 -45.71 -8.90 3.83
C ALA A 26 -44.72 -8.21 2.92
N GLY A 27 -45.07 -6.99 2.50
CA GLY A 27 -44.17 -6.07 1.84
C GLY A 27 -42.97 -6.08 2.74
N ALA A 28 -41.94 -6.81 2.31
CA ALA A 28 -40.65 -6.82 2.93
C ALA A 28 -40.23 -5.36 2.80
N ARG A 29 -40.56 -4.58 3.84
CA ARG A 29 -39.89 -3.33 4.13
C ARG A 29 -38.46 -3.79 4.31
N THR A 30 -37.72 -3.88 3.22
CA THR A 30 -36.27 -3.94 3.25
C THR A 30 -35.91 -2.81 4.20
N PRO A 31 -35.41 -3.12 5.41
CA PRO A 31 -35.06 -2.08 6.36
C PRO A 31 -34.18 -1.11 5.59
N ALA A 32 -34.52 0.19 5.66
CA ALA A 32 -33.78 1.21 4.94
C ALA A 32 -32.28 0.94 5.13
N PRO A 33 -31.48 0.91 4.04
CA PRO A 33 -30.10 0.45 4.10
C PRO A 33 -29.38 1.21 5.21
N GLN A 34 -29.05 0.50 6.29
CA GLN A 34 -28.33 1.11 7.40
C GLN A 34 -26.90 1.34 6.92
N ILE A 35 -26.48 2.59 6.98
CA ILE A 35 -25.13 3.02 6.62
C ILE A 35 -24.32 3.05 7.91
N ALA A 36 -23.14 2.45 7.87
CA ALA A 36 -22.15 2.51 8.92
C ALA A 36 -20.90 3.25 8.51
N THR A 37 -20.21 3.79 9.50
CA THR A 37 -18.91 4.43 9.31
C THR A 37 -17.84 3.70 10.10
N VAL A 38 -16.64 3.62 9.53
CA VAL A 38 -15.45 3.07 10.18
C VAL A 38 -14.29 4.02 9.95
N ASP A 39 -13.58 4.41 11.01
CA ASP A 39 -12.33 5.16 10.88
C ASP A 39 -11.18 4.21 10.53
N MET A 40 -10.98 4.00 9.23
CA MET A 40 -9.97 3.07 8.72
C MET A 40 -8.55 3.50 9.11
N ALA A 41 -8.27 4.80 9.16
CA ALA A 41 -6.96 5.32 9.51
C ALA A 41 -6.60 4.98 10.97
N SER A 42 -7.55 5.12 11.89
CA SER A 42 -7.36 4.73 13.29
C SER A 42 -7.18 3.22 13.45
N LEU A 43 -8.00 2.41 12.75
CA LEU A 43 -7.88 0.96 12.79
C LEU A 43 -6.56 0.45 12.24
N LEU A 44 -6.10 1.01 11.12
CA LEU A 44 -4.81 0.69 10.51
C LEU A 44 -3.67 1.05 11.45
N ALA A 45 -3.64 2.28 11.96
CA ALA A 45 -2.54 2.73 12.80
C ALA A 45 -2.43 1.93 14.10
N LEU A 46 -3.55 1.64 14.76
CA LEU A 46 -3.57 0.91 16.03
C LEU A 46 -3.67 -0.63 15.87
N HIS A 47 -3.48 -1.14 14.66
CA HIS A 47 -3.53 -2.58 14.42
C HIS A 47 -2.36 -3.30 15.12
N PRO A 48 -2.56 -4.44 15.80
CA PRO A 48 -1.46 -5.18 16.45
C PRO A 48 -0.31 -5.55 15.50
N ALA A 49 -0.60 -5.87 14.24
CA ALA A 49 0.44 -6.14 13.25
C ALA A 49 1.32 -4.93 12.90
N MET A 50 0.84 -3.70 13.13
CA MET A 50 1.62 -2.47 12.96
C MET A 50 2.60 -2.23 14.11
N ALA A 51 2.56 -3.01 15.19
CA ALA A 51 3.53 -2.94 16.29
C ALA A 51 4.98 -3.10 15.82
N ALA A 52 5.21 -3.90 14.78
CA ALA A 52 6.54 -4.11 14.21
C ALA A 52 6.94 -3.05 13.18
N TYR A 53 6.05 -2.11 12.81
CA TYR A 53 6.33 -1.09 11.80
C TYR A 53 7.19 0.04 12.39
N ASP A 54 8.24 0.40 11.68
CA ASP A 54 9.08 1.57 12.00
C ASP A 54 8.76 2.70 11.03
N PRO A 55 8.17 3.82 11.49
CA PRO A 55 7.83 4.95 10.61
C PRO A 55 9.04 5.67 10.04
N ASN A 56 10.20 5.66 10.71
CA ASN A 56 11.40 6.34 10.25
C ASN A 56 12.04 5.57 9.10
N MET A 57 12.05 4.24 9.19
CA MET A 57 12.57 3.34 8.15
C MET A 57 11.50 2.96 7.11
N GLN A 58 10.24 3.33 7.34
CA GLN A 58 9.07 2.99 6.53
C GLN A 58 8.95 1.48 6.22
N ALA A 59 9.33 0.64 7.18
CA ALA A 59 9.42 -0.80 7.00
C ALA A 59 9.11 -1.55 8.31
N PHE A 60 8.68 -2.82 8.20
CA PHE A 60 8.47 -3.67 9.38
C PHE A 60 9.77 -4.32 9.83
N LYS A 61 10.00 -4.37 11.15
CA LYS A 61 11.03 -5.18 11.80
C LYS A 61 10.78 -6.68 11.50
N VAL A 62 11.84 -7.40 11.12
CA VAL A 62 11.76 -8.84 10.79
C VAL A 62 11.94 -9.68 12.07
N THR A 63 10.87 -10.33 12.54
CA THR A 63 10.91 -11.26 13.68
C THR A 63 11.06 -12.72 13.22
N ARG A 64 12.09 -13.06 12.44
CA ARG A 64 12.37 -14.46 12.04
C ARG A 64 13.50 -15.07 12.89
N PRO A 65 13.42 -16.37 13.26
CA PRO A 65 14.54 -17.08 13.88
C PRO A 65 15.76 -17.08 12.93
N ARG A 66 16.92 -16.69 13.45
CA ARG A 66 18.17 -16.46 12.67
C ARG A 66 18.60 -17.61 11.74
N GLN A 67 18.21 -18.86 11.99
CA GLN A 67 18.82 -20.02 11.32
C GLN A 67 18.22 -20.36 9.93
N GLN A 68 16.90 -20.24 9.73
CA GLN A 68 16.30 -20.47 8.40
C GLN A 68 16.49 -19.28 7.45
N PHE A 69 16.65 -18.07 8.01
CA PHE A 69 16.86 -16.84 7.26
C PHE A 69 18.20 -16.82 6.49
N VAL A 70 19.27 -17.41 7.04
CA VAL A 70 20.62 -17.32 6.44
C VAL A 70 20.74 -18.13 5.14
N GLN A 71 20.11 -19.31 5.03
CA GLN A 71 20.17 -20.13 3.81
C GLN A 71 19.26 -19.62 2.69
N ASP A 72 18.03 -19.18 3.01
CA ASP A 72 17.15 -18.59 2.01
C ASP A 72 17.68 -17.22 1.54
N LYS A 73 18.33 -16.46 2.44
CA LYS A 73 18.99 -15.19 2.10
C LYS A 73 20.22 -15.40 1.24
N SER A 74 21.06 -16.41 1.49
CA SER A 74 22.22 -16.65 0.63
C SER A 74 21.80 -17.03 -0.79
N ARG A 75 20.69 -17.78 -0.93
CA ARG A 75 20.08 -18.07 -2.23
C ARG A 75 19.51 -16.81 -2.89
N LEU A 76 18.70 -16.04 -2.16
CA LEU A 76 18.08 -14.83 -2.71
C LEU A 76 19.12 -13.76 -3.04
N ALA A 77 20.14 -13.57 -2.20
CA ALA A 77 21.28 -12.69 -2.48
C ALA A 77 22.10 -13.17 -3.68
N ALA A 78 22.29 -14.48 -3.86
CA ALA A 78 22.96 -15.03 -5.04
C ALA A 78 22.13 -14.82 -6.31
N ASP A 79 20.81 -14.99 -6.25
CA ASP A 79 19.92 -14.76 -7.40
C ASP A 79 19.84 -13.26 -7.76
N LYS A 80 19.82 -12.38 -6.75
CA LYS A 80 19.87 -10.93 -6.93
C LYS A 80 21.22 -10.47 -7.45
N ALA A 81 22.33 -11.04 -6.97
CA ALA A 81 23.67 -10.78 -7.49
C ALA A 81 23.80 -11.21 -8.96
N LYS A 82 23.28 -12.39 -9.33
CA LYS A 82 23.22 -12.82 -10.75
C LYS A 82 22.43 -11.82 -11.60
N LYS A 83 21.28 -11.36 -11.10
CA LYS A 83 20.46 -10.37 -11.81
C LYS A 83 21.17 -9.02 -11.96
N ILE A 84 21.90 -8.58 -10.94
CA ILE A 84 22.75 -7.38 -11.02
C ILE A 84 23.86 -7.56 -12.06
N ASP A 85 24.50 -8.73 -12.10
CA ASP A 85 25.53 -9.02 -13.10
C ASP A 85 24.97 -9.08 -14.53
N GLU A 86 23.76 -9.62 -14.72
CA GLU A 86 23.04 -9.57 -15.99
C GLU A 86 22.72 -8.12 -16.42
N LEU A 87 22.25 -7.29 -15.48
CA LEU A 87 21.97 -5.86 -15.72
C LEU A 87 23.26 -5.10 -16.08
N ARG A 88 24.37 -5.36 -15.38
CA ARG A 88 25.69 -4.81 -15.71
C ARG A 88 26.21 -5.28 -17.07
N ALA A 89 25.96 -6.54 -17.45
CA ALA A 89 26.32 -7.03 -18.77
C ALA A 89 25.52 -6.32 -19.88
N ARG A 90 24.22 -6.09 -19.67
CA ARG A 90 23.38 -5.29 -20.60
C ARG A 90 23.85 -3.85 -20.69
N MET A 91 24.25 -3.24 -19.58
CA MET A 91 24.82 -1.89 -19.56
C MET A 91 26.08 -1.80 -20.42
N ARG A 92 27.02 -2.75 -20.26
CA ARG A 92 28.22 -2.84 -21.10
C ARG A 92 27.90 -3.01 -22.59
N GLN A 93 26.84 -3.77 -22.92
CA GLN A 93 26.38 -3.90 -24.30
C GLN A 93 25.87 -2.57 -24.86
N ILE A 94 25.11 -1.80 -24.08
CA ILE A 94 24.63 -0.47 -24.49
C ILE A 94 25.78 0.53 -24.62
N GLU A 95 26.76 0.50 -23.70
CA GLU A 95 27.99 1.29 -23.81
C GLU A 95 28.78 0.97 -25.09
N SER A 96 28.85 -0.31 -25.45
CA SER A 96 29.42 -0.75 -26.73
C SER A 96 28.62 -0.26 -27.93
N GLN A 97 27.29 -0.20 -27.84
CA GLN A 97 26.45 0.40 -28.89
C GLN A 97 26.69 1.91 -29.01
N ILE A 98 26.88 2.62 -27.89
CA ILE A 98 27.22 4.05 -27.88
C ILE A 98 28.55 4.29 -28.60
N SER A 99 29.58 3.48 -28.32
CA SER A 99 30.88 3.63 -28.99
C SER A 99 30.79 3.29 -30.49
N ALA A 100 30.02 2.26 -30.86
CA ALA A 100 29.76 1.91 -32.24
C ALA A 100 28.99 3.00 -33.00
N GLU A 101 27.95 3.60 -32.40
CA GLU A 101 27.20 4.71 -33.00
C GLU A 101 28.06 5.96 -33.18
N LYS A 102 28.91 6.30 -32.20
CA LYS A 102 29.88 7.39 -32.36
C LYS A 102 30.81 7.15 -33.55
N GLN A 103 31.31 5.92 -33.71
CA GLN A 103 32.18 5.58 -34.83
C GLN A 103 31.45 5.60 -36.18
N ARG A 104 30.18 5.15 -36.21
CA ARG A 104 29.32 5.24 -37.41
C ARG A 104 29.10 6.69 -37.81
N HIS A 105 28.75 7.56 -36.86
CA HIS A 105 28.56 8.98 -37.11
C HIS A 105 29.80 9.66 -37.69
N ILE A 106 30.98 9.38 -37.14
CA ILE A 106 32.25 9.91 -37.68
C ILE A 106 32.46 9.47 -39.13
N ARG A 107 32.15 8.21 -39.45
CA ARG A 107 32.25 7.68 -40.83
C ARG A 107 31.22 8.34 -41.75
N ASP A 108 29.98 8.47 -41.29
CA ASP A 108 28.90 9.07 -42.07
C ASP A 108 29.18 10.55 -42.35
N GLU A 109 29.68 11.31 -41.37
CA GLU A 109 30.11 12.71 -41.56
C GLU A 109 31.27 12.83 -42.54
N ALA A 110 32.28 11.95 -42.43
CA ALA A 110 33.41 11.93 -43.36
C ALA A 110 32.93 11.63 -44.79
N GLN A 111 32.04 10.64 -44.95
CA GLN A 111 31.50 10.26 -46.25
C GLN A 111 30.64 11.39 -46.85
N GLN A 112 29.76 12.00 -46.05
CA GLN A 112 28.95 13.13 -46.49
C GLN A 112 29.82 14.31 -46.97
N LYS A 113 30.92 14.61 -46.27
CA LYS A 113 31.87 15.65 -46.70
C LYS A 113 32.54 15.27 -48.03
N THR A 114 33.03 14.04 -48.17
CA THR A 114 33.66 13.60 -49.42
C THR A 114 32.70 13.60 -50.61
N ASP A 115 31.44 13.22 -50.40
CA ASP A 115 30.42 13.22 -51.45
C ASP A 115 30.04 14.66 -51.84
N PHE A 116 29.97 15.56 -50.85
CA PHE A 116 29.78 16.99 -51.08
C PHE A 116 30.92 17.59 -51.91
N ASP A 117 32.17 17.37 -51.52
CA ASP A 117 33.35 17.89 -52.23
C ASP A 117 33.40 17.42 -53.69
N LYS A 118 33.07 16.14 -53.95
CA LYS A 118 32.96 15.59 -55.31
C LYS A 118 31.85 16.26 -56.13
N SER A 119 30.70 16.51 -55.51
CA SER A 119 29.58 17.18 -56.17
C SER A 119 29.88 18.65 -56.49
N MET A 120 30.64 19.33 -55.62
CA MET A 120 31.05 20.73 -55.82
C MET A 120 32.01 20.91 -56.98
N ALA A 121 32.89 19.95 -57.24
CA ALA A 121 33.84 20.01 -58.35
C ALA A 121 33.17 20.02 -59.75
N GLN A 122 31.88 19.69 -59.85
CA GLN A 122 31.15 19.51 -61.11
C GLN A 122 30.13 20.63 -61.42
N LEU A 123 29.98 21.65 -60.55
CA LEU A 123 28.85 22.59 -60.60
C LEU A 123 29.27 24.05 -60.88
N ALA A 124 28.41 24.78 -61.61
CA ALA A 124 28.51 26.23 -61.81
C ALA A 124 28.03 27.03 -60.57
N THR A 125 28.47 28.28 -60.46
CA THR A 125 28.42 29.13 -59.24
C THR A 125 27.03 29.28 -58.59
N GLU A 126 25.94 29.23 -59.36
CA GLU A 126 24.58 29.41 -58.84
C GLU A 126 23.96 28.10 -58.31
N ALA A 127 24.30 26.96 -58.92
CA ALA A 127 23.88 25.62 -58.47
C ALA A 127 24.60 25.21 -57.17
N VAL A 128 25.80 25.73 -56.93
CA VAL A 128 26.58 25.55 -55.69
C VAL A 128 25.80 26.04 -54.46
N ARG A 129 25.05 27.15 -54.57
CA ARG A 129 24.30 27.72 -53.43
C ARG A 129 23.18 26.79 -52.95
N LEU A 130 22.45 26.19 -53.89
CA LEU A 130 21.37 25.24 -53.59
C LEU A 130 21.91 23.95 -52.97
N HIS A 131 22.98 23.39 -53.54
CA HIS A 131 23.62 22.19 -53.00
C HIS A 131 24.21 22.40 -51.60
N LEU A 132 24.77 23.58 -51.32
CA LEU A 132 25.25 23.94 -49.98
C LEU A 132 24.10 23.96 -48.95
N GLN A 133 22.93 24.47 -49.34
CA GLN A 133 21.76 24.49 -48.45
C GLN A 133 21.22 23.08 -48.19
N VAL A 134 21.14 22.23 -49.23
CA VAL A 134 20.74 20.83 -49.08
C VAL A 134 21.73 20.05 -48.20
N PHE A 135 23.02 20.28 -48.38
CA PHE A 135 24.07 19.67 -47.54
C PHE A 135 23.92 20.07 -46.06
N ARG A 136 23.77 21.37 -45.77
CA ARG A 136 23.57 21.86 -44.40
C ARG A 136 22.31 21.28 -43.74
N ASN A 137 21.22 21.16 -44.49
CA ASN A 137 19.99 20.53 -43.98
C ASN A 137 20.20 19.05 -43.68
N LYS A 138 20.88 18.31 -44.56
CA LYS A 138 21.19 16.88 -44.37
C LYS A 138 22.15 16.65 -43.20
N GLU A 139 23.14 17.53 -43.01
CA GLU A 139 24.05 17.51 -41.87
C GLU A 139 23.28 17.76 -40.56
N ALA A 140 22.41 18.77 -40.53
CA ALA A 140 21.58 19.08 -39.37
C ALA A 140 20.64 17.91 -39.01
N GLU A 141 20.00 17.29 -40.00
CA GLU A 141 19.13 16.13 -39.79
C GLU A 141 19.91 14.92 -39.26
N THR A 142 21.09 14.64 -39.83
CA THR A 142 21.96 13.53 -39.39
C THR A 142 22.41 13.75 -37.95
N ARG A 143 22.82 14.97 -37.61
CA ARG A 143 23.23 15.36 -36.25
C ARG A 143 22.07 15.22 -35.26
N GLN A 144 20.86 15.65 -35.63
CA GLN A 144 19.68 15.53 -34.78
C GLN A 144 19.31 14.05 -34.53
N ARG A 145 19.31 13.21 -35.57
CA ARG A 145 19.06 11.77 -35.45
C ARG A 145 20.09 11.10 -34.54
N HIS A 146 21.36 11.45 -34.67
CA HIS A 146 22.43 10.92 -33.81
C HIS A 146 22.27 11.35 -32.34
N ILE A 147 21.97 12.63 -32.09
CA ILE A 147 21.70 13.13 -30.72
C ILE A 147 20.50 12.39 -30.10
N ALA A 148 19.43 12.20 -30.87
CA ALA A 148 18.25 11.47 -30.41
C ALA A 148 18.58 10.00 -30.06
N ARG A 149 19.36 9.31 -30.91
CA ARG A 149 19.82 7.94 -30.62
C ARG A 149 20.70 7.87 -29.37
N LEU A 150 21.69 8.75 -29.24
CA LEU A 150 22.54 8.79 -28.04
C LEU A 150 21.74 9.08 -26.77
N ARG A 151 20.76 9.98 -26.83
CA ARG A 151 19.87 10.25 -25.70
C ARG A 151 19.05 9.02 -25.33
N SER A 152 18.51 8.30 -26.33
CA SER A 152 17.74 7.08 -26.08
C SER A 152 18.58 5.98 -25.40
N LEU A 153 19.83 5.78 -25.83
CA LEU A 153 20.74 4.80 -25.23
C LEU A 153 21.13 5.21 -23.80
N LYS A 154 21.37 6.50 -23.56
CA LYS A 154 21.65 7.02 -22.20
C LYS A 154 20.47 6.82 -21.25
N LEU A 155 19.24 7.09 -21.71
CA LEU A 155 18.05 6.85 -20.88
C LEU A 155 17.88 5.37 -20.52
N GLN A 156 18.29 4.45 -21.39
CA GLN A 156 18.31 3.02 -21.06
C GLN A 156 19.34 2.69 -19.99
N ILE A 157 20.52 3.32 -20.01
CA ILE A 157 21.53 3.19 -18.94
C ILE A 157 20.95 3.69 -17.61
N ASP A 158 20.40 4.90 -17.58
CA ASP A 158 19.81 5.49 -16.37
C ASP A 158 18.68 4.60 -15.80
N GLN A 159 17.90 3.97 -16.67
CA GLN A 159 16.85 3.02 -16.25
C GLN A 159 17.44 1.75 -15.63
N ILE A 160 18.53 1.21 -16.20
CA ILE A 160 19.24 0.06 -15.66
C ILE A 160 19.91 0.41 -14.32
N ASP A 161 20.49 1.60 -14.18
CA ASP A 161 21.10 2.06 -12.92
C ASP A 161 20.06 2.10 -11.79
N ARG A 162 18.88 2.67 -12.05
CA ARG A 162 17.76 2.65 -11.08
C ARG A 162 17.33 1.23 -10.72
N GLN A 163 17.36 0.30 -11.68
CA GLN A 163 17.06 -1.10 -11.39
C GLN A 163 18.13 -1.73 -10.50
N ILE A 164 19.40 -1.45 -10.74
CA ILE A 164 20.51 -1.91 -9.90
C ILE A 164 20.40 -1.34 -8.48
N GLU A 165 20.10 -0.05 -8.34
CA GLU A 165 19.89 0.60 -7.05
C GLU A 165 18.72 -0.04 -6.27
N ASN A 166 17.60 -0.30 -6.94
CA ASN A 166 16.45 -0.97 -6.34
C ASN A 166 16.79 -2.39 -5.86
N GLU A 167 17.47 -3.19 -6.70
CA GLU A 167 17.87 -4.56 -6.34
C GLU A 167 18.92 -4.56 -5.21
N ASN A 168 19.82 -3.57 -5.15
CA ASN A 168 20.77 -3.39 -4.04
C ASN A 168 20.08 -2.97 -2.75
N ALA A 169 19.09 -2.08 -2.81
CA ALA A 169 18.30 -1.67 -1.66
C ALA A 169 17.54 -2.85 -1.05
N GLU A 170 17.05 -3.77 -1.89
CA GLU A 170 16.41 -5.02 -1.46
C GLU A 170 17.39 -6.00 -0.77
N MET A 171 18.70 -5.91 -1.03
CA MET A 171 19.71 -6.77 -0.39
C MET A 171 20.14 -6.28 1.02
N LEU A 172 19.92 -5.01 1.36
CA LEU A 172 20.51 -4.37 2.55
C LEU A 172 19.67 -4.43 3.83
N SER A 173 18.39 -4.84 3.79
CA SER A 173 17.52 -4.76 4.97
C SER A 173 17.64 -5.98 5.90
N ASP A 174 18.74 -6.06 6.66
CA ASP A 174 19.00 -7.20 7.57
C ASP A 174 18.12 -7.21 8.84
N ARG A 175 17.50 -6.07 9.15
CA ARG A 175 16.61 -5.88 10.32
C ARG A 175 15.17 -5.55 9.94
N PHE A 176 14.94 -5.20 8.68
CA PHE A 176 13.68 -4.67 8.18
C PHE A 176 13.23 -5.43 6.93
N THR A 177 11.92 -5.40 6.69
CA THR A 177 11.30 -5.97 5.49
C THR A 177 11.66 -5.15 4.26
N THR A 178 11.74 -5.82 3.12
CA THR A 178 11.92 -5.12 1.83
C THR A 178 10.68 -4.26 1.52
N PRO A 179 10.78 -3.24 0.65
CA PRO A 179 9.62 -2.41 0.29
C PRO A 179 8.43 -3.20 -0.25
N THR A 180 8.69 -4.27 -1.01
CA THR A 180 7.67 -5.18 -1.55
C THR A 180 6.99 -5.98 -0.45
N GLU A 181 7.76 -6.58 0.47
CA GLU A 181 7.21 -7.28 1.64
C GLU A 181 6.44 -6.34 2.57
N THR A 182 6.93 -5.10 2.77
CA THR A 182 6.26 -4.08 3.57
C THR A 182 4.87 -3.77 3.01
N ARG A 183 4.76 -3.54 1.69
CA ARG A 183 3.45 -3.33 1.05
C ARG A 183 2.55 -4.55 1.16
N GLN A 184 3.08 -5.76 0.97
CA GLN A 184 2.30 -6.99 1.11
C GLN A 184 1.74 -7.16 2.53
N ARG A 185 2.56 -6.92 3.56
CA ARG A 185 2.11 -6.94 4.97
C ARG A 185 1.06 -5.88 5.23
N PHE A 186 1.25 -4.67 4.72
CA PHE A 186 0.26 -3.61 4.83
C PHE A 186 -1.09 -3.99 4.20
N LEU A 187 -1.07 -4.58 3.00
CA LEU A 187 -2.27 -5.06 2.33
C LEU A 187 -2.96 -6.20 3.09
N GLN A 188 -2.21 -7.08 3.75
CA GLN A 188 -2.77 -8.12 4.62
C GLN A 188 -3.54 -7.48 5.78
N VAL A 189 -2.95 -6.49 6.46
CA VAL A 189 -3.60 -5.75 7.55
C VAL A 189 -4.86 -5.04 7.06
N LEU A 190 -4.80 -4.37 5.92
CA LEU A 190 -5.95 -3.68 5.33
C LEU A 190 -7.10 -4.65 5.02
N ASN A 191 -6.79 -5.81 4.45
CA ASN A 191 -7.79 -6.83 4.12
C ASN A 191 -8.39 -7.47 5.37
N GLU A 192 -7.60 -7.69 6.41
CA GLU A 192 -8.07 -8.18 7.71
C GLU A 192 -9.07 -7.20 8.33
N ILE A 193 -8.76 -5.90 8.36
CA ILE A 193 -9.67 -4.88 8.87
C ILE A 193 -10.99 -4.85 8.07
N ARG A 194 -10.92 -4.94 6.74
CA ARG A 194 -12.12 -5.01 5.88
C ARG A 194 -12.97 -6.23 6.20
N GLN A 195 -12.35 -7.38 6.43
CA GLN A 195 -13.05 -8.60 6.79
C GLN A 195 -13.77 -8.43 8.13
N PHE A 196 -13.11 -7.90 9.16
CA PHE A 196 -13.76 -7.65 10.46
C PHE A 196 -14.87 -6.59 10.36
N ALA A 197 -14.68 -5.55 9.55
CA ALA A 197 -15.72 -4.56 9.28
C ALA A 197 -16.96 -5.17 8.61
N GLN A 198 -16.77 -6.08 7.66
CA GLN A 198 -17.89 -6.80 7.03
C GLN A 198 -18.64 -7.69 8.03
N VAL A 199 -17.93 -8.39 8.91
CA VAL A 199 -18.55 -9.24 9.94
C VAL A 199 -19.34 -8.38 10.95
N ALA A 200 -18.77 -7.26 11.40
CA ALA A 200 -19.45 -6.32 12.30
C ALA A 200 -20.66 -5.61 11.64
N ALA A 201 -20.61 -5.37 10.33
CA ALA A 201 -21.75 -4.85 9.60
C ALA A 201 -22.86 -5.89 9.44
N ALA A 202 -22.50 -7.14 9.11
CA ALA A 202 -23.44 -8.23 8.97
C ALA A 202 -24.18 -8.55 10.29
N SER A 203 -23.50 -8.49 11.44
CA SER A 203 -24.12 -8.72 12.75
C SER A 203 -25.21 -7.69 13.08
N ARG A 204 -25.16 -6.50 12.48
CA ARG A 204 -26.09 -5.40 12.69
C ARG A 204 -27.05 -5.14 11.52
N ASN A 205 -27.08 -6.02 10.51
CA ASN A 205 -27.88 -5.84 9.29
C ASN A 205 -27.57 -4.54 8.52
N ILE A 206 -26.30 -4.13 8.52
CA ILE A 206 -25.81 -2.93 7.83
C ILE A 206 -25.37 -3.34 6.42
N SER A 207 -25.88 -2.64 5.41
CA SER A 207 -25.65 -2.96 4.00
C SER A 207 -24.44 -2.23 3.40
N ILE A 208 -24.08 -1.07 3.95
CA ILE A 208 -23.01 -0.21 3.42
C ILE A 208 -22.13 0.25 4.57
N VAL A 209 -20.82 0.00 4.46
CA VAL A 209 -19.79 0.51 5.37
C VAL A 209 -18.91 1.48 4.62
N LEU A 210 -18.78 2.69 5.15
CA LEU A 210 -18.01 3.78 4.56
C LEU A 210 -16.87 4.18 5.47
N ASP A 211 -15.80 4.71 4.89
CA ASP A 211 -14.63 5.14 5.66
C ASP A 211 -14.82 6.59 6.10
N SER A 212 -14.81 6.84 7.41
CA SER A 212 -14.89 8.20 7.95
C SER A 212 -13.53 8.90 8.03
N GLY A 213 -12.41 8.20 7.81
CA GLY A 213 -11.05 8.72 7.96
C GLY A 213 -10.45 9.38 6.71
N GLY A 214 -11.10 9.28 5.55
CA GLY A 214 -10.55 9.71 4.26
C GLY A 214 -10.47 11.24 4.04
N SER A 215 -11.29 12.04 4.74
CA SER A 215 -11.40 13.48 4.50
C SER A 215 -10.16 14.27 4.98
N SER A 216 -9.40 13.71 5.93
CA SER A 216 -8.19 14.33 6.49
C SER A 216 -6.90 13.96 5.73
N PHE A 217 -6.95 12.95 4.85
CA PHE A 217 -5.79 12.55 4.03
C PHE A 217 -5.49 13.51 2.87
N GLN A 218 -6.52 14.18 2.33
CA GLN A 218 -6.37 15.11 1.20
C GLN A 218 -5.78 16.47 1.60
N GLN A 219 -5.84 16.86 2.88
CA GLN A 219 -5.44 18.19 3.35
C GLN A 219 -4.06 18.27 4.00
N THR A 220 -3.36 17.15 4.23
CA THR A 220 -1.99 17.22 4.76
C THR A 220 -1.02 17.52 3.62
N ASP A 221 -0.65 18.79 3.49
CA ASP A 221 0.47 19.25 2.68
C ASP A 221 1.71 18.40 2.98
N LEU A 222 2.32 17.87 1.93
CA LEU A 222 3.55 17.06 1.95
C LEU A 222 4.72 17.75 2.67
N SER A 223 4.68 19.08 2.84
CA SER A 223 5.65 19.88 3.58
C SER A 223 5.53 19.73 5.11
N SER A 224 4.38 19.31 5.64
CA SER A 224 4.17 19.07 7.08
C SER A 224 4.38 17.61 7.50
N ALA A 225 4.37 16.67 6.53
CA ALA A 225 4.67 15.25 6.74
C ALA A 225 6.15 14.97 7.09
N GLN A 226 7.01 15.99 7.04
CA GLN A 226 8.39 15.98 7.53
C GLN A 226 8.53 16.30 9.02
N LYS A 227 7.42 16.46 9.79
CA LYS A 227 7.53 16.32 11.25
C LYS A 227 7.92 14.88 11.54
N SER A 228 9.22 14.68 11.72
CA SER A 228 9.79 13.44 12.24
C SER A 228 8.97 13.03 13.45
N ILE A 229 8.33 11.86 13.36
CA ILE A 229 7.70 11.24 14.54
C ILE A 229 8.79 11.23 15.61
N PRO A 230 8.49 11.62 16.87
CA PRO A 230 9.51 11.63 17.92
C PRO A 230 10.25 10.29 17.90
N GLY A 231 11.57 10.34 17.74
CA GLY A 231 12.39 9.18 17.33
C GLY A 231 12.39 7.99 18.32
N ASP A 232 11.65 8.09 19.42
CA ASP A 232 11.60 7.15 20.53
C ASP A 232 10.22 6.47 20.70
N VAL A 233 9.30 6.64 19.74
CA VAL A 233 7.97 6.03 19.82
C VAL A 233 7.98 4.65 19.16
N ASP A 234 8.32 3.62 19.94
CA ASP A 234 8.14 2.21 19.54
C ASP A 234 6.74 1.72 19.95
N TYR A 235 5.84 1.58 18.96
CA TYR A 235 4.47 1.11 19.21
C TYR A 235 4.43 -0.33 19.75
N ALA A 236 5.48 -1.14 19.52
CA ALA A 236 5.59 -2.47 20.09
C ALA A 236 5.52 -2.48 21.62
N GLU A 237 5.97 -1.41 22.27
CA GLU A 237 5.97 -1.31 23.74
C GLU A 237 4.58 -1.25 24.35
N VAL A 238 3.56 -0.82 23.59
CA VAL A 238 2.16 -0.85 24.04
C VAL A 238 1.72 -2.29 24.32
N PHE A 239 2.28 -3.25 23.58
CA PHE A 239 1.99 -4.69 23.70
C PHE A 239 3.03 -5.46 24.52
N ALA A 240 4.18 -4.86 24.84
CA ALA A 240 5.26 -5.53 25.54
C ALA A 240 4.84 -5.89 26.97
N LYS A 241 4.93 -7.17 27.35
CA LYS A 241 4.66 -7.60 28.73
C LYS A 241 5.58 -6.87 29.71
N PRO A 242 5.09 -6.51 30.92
CA PRO A 242 5.94 -5.90 31.92
C PRO A 242 7.13 -6.83 32.23
N LEU A 243 8.34 -6.28 32.15
CA LEU A 243 9.59 -7.02 32.43
C LEU A 243 9.67 -7.49 33.89
N LEU A 244 8.91 -6.84 34.77
CA LEU A 244 8.70 -7.20 36.16
C LEU A 244 7.37 -7.94 36.24
N SER A 245 7.40 -9.19 36.70
CA SER A 245 6.20 -9.95 37.02
C SER A 245 5.27 -9.11 37.92
N PRO A 246 3.94 -9.20 37.76
CA PRO A 246 2.98 -8.39 38.54
C PRO A 246 3.22 -8.40 40.05
N ILE A 247 3.84 -9.46 40.58
CA ILE A 247 4.15 -9.66 42.00
C ILE A 247 5.10 -8.57 42.57
N THR A 248 5.99 -7.99 41.77
CA THR A 248 6.93 -6.95 42.25
C THR A 248 6.47 -5.52 41.95
N LEU A 249 5.53 -5.34 41.02
CA LEU A 249 4.87 -4.05 40.77
C LEU A 249 3.60 -3.88 41.62
N SER A 250 2.97 -4.98 42.07
CA SER A 250 1.71 -4.95 42.84
C SER A 250 1.82 -4.30 44.21
N SER A 251 3.03 -4.04 44.70
CA SER A 251 3.25 -3.38 46.00
C SER A 251 3.17 -1.86 45.93
N ASP A 252 3.28 -1.25 44.74
CA ASP A 252 3.26 0.20 44.57
C ASP A 252 2.26 0.62 43.47
N GLU A 253 1.09 1.06 43.89
CA GLU A 253 -0.02 1.49 43.02
C GLU A 253 0.40 2.62 42.07
N ALA A 254 1.30 3.52 42.51
CA ALA A 254 1.79 4.63 41.69
C ALA A 254 2.65 4.13 40.51
N SER A 255 3.49 3.13 40.75
CA SER A 255 4.32 2.50 39.70
C SER A 255 3.47 1.75 38.67
N VAL A 256 2.40 1.07 39.11
CA VAL A 256 1.45 0.38 38.21
C VAL A 256 0.69 1.39 37.35
N GLN A 257 0.19 2.48 37.95
CA GLN A 257 -0.49 3.54 37.21
C GLN A 257 0.45 4.23 36.21
N GLY A 258 1.69 4.55 36.61
CA GLY A 258 2.71 5.13 35.74
C GLY A 258 3.00 4.26 34.52
N TYR A 259 3.06 2.93 34.70
CA TYR A 259 3.25 1.99 33.61
C TYR A 259 2.12 1.99 32.58
N TYR A 260 0.86 1.97 33.02
CA TYR A 260 -0.28 2.01 32.11
C TYR A 260 -0.45 3.38 31.43
N ASN A 261 -0.15 4.47 32.14
CA ASN A 261 -0.14 5.81 31.57
C ASN A 261 0.91 5.93 30.46
N LEU A 262 2.12 5.40 30.65
CA LEU A 262 3.15 5.40 29.62
C LEU A 262 2.70 4.67 28.34
N ARG A 263 2.04 3.52 28.48
CA ARG A 263 1.48 2.79 27.32
C ARG A 263 0.36 3.57 26.63
N ARG A 264 -0.50 4.23 27.41
CA ARG A 264 -1.57 5.10 26.89
C ARG A 264 -0.97 6.27 26.11
N ASP A 265 0.03 6.93 26.66
CA ASP A 265 0.70 8.07 26.02
C ASP A 265 1.38 7.64 24.72
N LYS A 266 2.04 6.48 24.70
CA LYS A 266 2.63 5.92 23.48
C LYS A 266 1.57 5.61 22.41
N ALA A 267 0.46 4.97 22.79
CA ALA A 267 -0.65 4.70 21.88
C ALA A 267 -1.30 5.99 21.36
N LEU A 268 -1.42 7.02 22.20
CA LEU A 268 -2.00 8.32 21.85
C LEU A 268 -1.08 9.10 20.90
N VAL A 269 0.23 9.13 21.16
CA VAL A 269 1.22 9.74 20.25
C VAL A 269 1.21 9.02 18.90
N TRP A 270 1.17 7.69 18.89
CA TRP A 270 1.08 6.91 17.67
C TRP A 270 -0.20 7.22 16.88
N HIS A 271 -1.36 7.24 17.55
CA HIS A 271 -2.65 7.58 16.96
C HIS A 271 -2.70 9.00 16.39
N ASN A 272 -2.13 9.98 17.10
CA ASN A 272 -2.06 11.37 16.64
C ASN A 272 -1.19 11.52 15.39
N ASN A 273 -0.18 10.68 15.22
CA ASN A 273 0.71 10.68 14.05
C ASN A 273 0.26 9.70 12.94
N ARG A 274 -0.94 9.11 13.03
CA ARG A 274 -1.43 8.09 12.08
C ARG A 274 -1.32 8.50 10.62
N PHE A 275 -1.57 9.77 10.29
CA PHE A 275 -1.50 10.26 8.91
C PHE A 275 -0.06 10.25 8.35
N ALA A 276 0.94 10.56 9.19
CA ALA A 276 2.34 10.51 8.80
C ALA A 276 2.82 9.06 8.65
N ILE A 277 2.42 8.19 9.59
CA ILE A 277 2.74 6.75 9.58
C ILE A 277 2.20 6.08 8.32
N LEU A 278 0.98 6.43 7.92
CA LEU A 278 0.26 5.84 6.80
C LEU A 278 0.49 6.59 5.46
N ALA A 279 1.23 7.70 5.46
CA ALA A 279 1.51 8.48 4.27
C ALA A 279 2.14 7.67 3.12
N PRO A 280 3.08 6.73 3.36
CA PRO A 280 3.67 5.91 2.30
C PRO A 280 2.67 4.98 1.60
N PHE A 281 1.52 4.70 2.23
CA PHE A 281 0.52 3.74 1.74
C PHE A 281 -0.77 4.41 1.24
N ARG A 282 -0.71 5.71 0.93
CA ARG A 282 -1.88 6.50 0.48
C ARG A 282 -2.56 5.90 -0.74
N ASN A 283 -1.79 5.38 -1.69
CA ASN A 283 -2.32 4.82 -2.93
C ASN A 283 -3.12 3.54 -2.68
N GLU A 284 -2.69 2.73 -1.72
CA GLU A 284 -3.36 1.51 -1.28
C GLU A 284 -4.69 1.79 -0.55
N MET A 285 -4.82 3.00 0.02
CA MET A 285 -6.03 3.47 0.72
C MET A 285 -6.99 4.28 -0.17
N ALA A 286 -6.62 4.60 -1.41
CA ALA A 286 -7.24 5.67 -2.21
C ALA A 286 -8.70 5.43 -2.71
N ASN A 287 -9.43 4.45 -2.19
CA ASN A 287 -10.75 4.03 -2.70
C ASN A 287 -11.87 4.08 -1.65
N THR A 288 -11.80 5.00 -0.68
CA THR A 288 -12.78 5.06 0.39
C THR A 288 -13.56 6.37 0.38
N THR A 289 -14.84 6.31 0.00
CA THR A 289 -15.76 7.45 0.02
C THR A 289 -16.20 7.74 1.44
N VAL A 290 -16.03 9.00 1.86
CA VAL A 290 -16.45 9.50 3.17
C VAL A 290 -17.91 9.89 3.13
N VAL A 291 -18.70 9.35 4.05
CA VAL A 291 -20.03 9.88 4.38
C VAL A 291 -20.02 10.27 5.85
N ALA A 292 -20.36 11.52 6.13
CA ALA A 292 -20.64 11.99 7.47
C ALA A 292 -22.07 11.57 7.84
N GLY A 293 -22.19 10.60 8.73
CA GLY A 293 -23.47 10.05 9.21
C GLY A 293 -23.56 8.54 9.06
N GLY A 294 -24.04 7.86 10.11
CA GLY A 294 -24.16 6.41 10.17
C GLY A 294 -23.86 5.84 11.57
N ILE A 295 -24.04 4.53 11.73
CA ILE A 295 -23.63 3.82 12.95
C ILE A 295 -22.12 3.61 12.91
N ASP A 296 -21.41 4.07 13.93
CA ASP A 296 -19.97 3.90 13.99
C ASP A 296 -19.58 2.50 14.49
N LEU A 297 -18.89 1.73 13.65
CA LEU A 297 -18.46 0.37 13.95
C LEU A 297 -16.98 0.29 14.36
N THR A 298 -16.25 1.39 14.38
CA THR A 298 -14.79 1.40 14.56
C THR A 298 -14.36 0.65 15.83
N LEU A 299 -15.00 0.91 16.97
CA LEU A 299 -14.66 0.22 18.22
C LEU A 299 -15.01 -1.27 18.21
N GLU A 300 -16.12 -1.64 17.57
CA GLU A 300 -16.52 -3.04 17.46
C GLU A 300 -15.52 -3.82 16.60
N VAL A 301 -15.11 -3.24 15.48
CA VAL A 301 -14.08 -3.80 14.60
C VAL A 301 -12.73 -3.89 15.33
N MET A 302 -12.32 -2.84 16.04
CA MET A 302 -11.08 -2.88 16.83
C MET A 302 -11.13 -3.99 17.89
N ASN A 303 -12.22 -4.11 18.64
CA ASN A 303 -12.37 -5.17 19.64
C ASN A 303 -12.31 -6.58 19.03
N ALA A 304 -12.91 -6.78 17.85
CA ALA A 304 -12.83 -8.05 17.14
C ALA A 304 -11.39 -8.39 16.73
N ILE A 305 -10.64 -7.42 16.21
CA ILE A 305 -9.22 -7.55 15.86
C ILE A 305 -8.40 -7.89 17.11
N LEU A 306 -8.50 -7.09 18.17
CA LEU A 306 -7.71 -7.27 19.39
C LEU A 306 -7.97 -8.64 20.06
N LYS A 307 -9.23 -9.11 20.02
CA LYS A 307 -9.60 -10.44 20.49
C LYS A 307 -8.97 -11.55 19.63
N ASN A 308 -8.95 -11.39 18.30
CA ASN A 308 -8.29 -12.33 17.38
C ASN A 308 -6.78 -12.46 17.69
N TYR A 309 -6.12 -11.34 17.99
CA TYR A 309 -4.71 -11.29 18.38
C TYR A 309 -4.42 -11.68 19.83
N ARG A 310 -5.45 -12.03 20.62
CA ARG A 310 -5.34 -12.37 22.05
C ARG A 310 -4.61 -11.29 22.86
N VAL A 311 -4.87 -10.02 22.53
CA VAL A 311 -4.30 -8.88 23.24
C VAL A 311 -4.85 -8.84 24.67
N ASP A 312 -4.00 -8.47 25.63
CA ASP A 312 -4.40 -8.36 27.05
C ASP A 312 -5.54 -7.35 27.25
N GLN A 313 -6.51 -7.66 28.11
CA GLN A 313 -7.68 -6.82 28.35
C GLN A 313 -7.33 -5.39 28.78
N THR A 314 -6.23 -5.21 29.52
CA THR A 314 -5.72 -3.87 29.92
C THR A 314 -5.22 -3.07 28.73
N VAL A 315 -4.59 -3.72 27.77
CA VAL A 315 -4.14 -3.08 26.53
C VAL A 315 -5.34 -2.77 25.63
N GLN A 316 -6.34 -3.67 25.59
CA GLN A 316 -7.59 -3.42 24.87
C GLN A 316 -8.30 -2.17 25.39
N SER A 317 -8.42 -2.00 26.71
CA SER A 317 -9.06 -0.82 27.30
C SER A 317 -8.29 0.46 27.00
N ILE A 318 -6.95 0.42 27.03
CA ILE A 318 -6.10 1.55 26.63
C ILE A 318 -6.36 1.95 25.18
N LEU A 319 -6.27 1.01 24.23
CA LEU A 319 -6.46 1.29 22.80
C LEU A 319 -7.87 1.82 22.50
N ASN A 320 -8.89 1.23 23.12
CA ASN A 320 -10.27 1.72 23.00
C ASN A 320 -10.42 3.14 23.56
N SER A 321 -9.79 3.45 24.69
CA SER A 321 -9.83 4.79 25.29
C SER A 321 -9.16 5.85 24.40
N VAL A 322 -8.12 5.48 23.65
CA VAL A 322 -7.46 6.37 22.68
C VAL A 322 -8.38 6.65 21.50
N ILE A 323 -9.05 5.63 20.95
CA ILE A 323 -10.02 5.81 19.85
C ILE A 323 -11.21 6.65 20.28
N GLN A 324 -11.71 6.44 21.50
CA GLN A 324 -12.85 7.20 22.04
C GLN A 324 -12.50 8.64 22.39
N GLY A 325 -11.31 8.90 22.95
CA GLY A 325 -10.91 10.22 23.44
C GLY A 325 -10.58 11.26 22.37
N VAL A 326 -10.53 10.86 21.09
CA VAL A 326 -10.22 11.75 19.95
C VAL A 326 -11.48 12.14 19.15
N ARG A 327 -12.66 11.60 19.53
CA ARG A 327 -13.96 11.92 18.92
C ARG A 327 -14.65 13.05 19.66
#